data_AF-A0A5R9QS56-F1
#
_entry.id   AF-A0A5R9QS56-F1
#
_cell.length_a   1.000
_cell.length_b   1.000
_cell.length_c   1.000
_cell.angle_alpha   90.00
_cell.angle_beta   90.00
_cell.angle_gamma   90.00
#
_symmetry.space_group_name_H-M   'P 1'
#
loop_
_entity.id
_entity.type
_entity.pdbx_description
1 polymer ?
#
loop_
_entity_poly.entity_id
_entity_poly.type
_entity_poly.pdbx_seq_one_letter_code
_entity_poly.pdbx_strand_id
1 'polypeptide(L)'
;MQNDIHDLGLVLDSRVKLIVIESWDEPRVLETLTGLAVRRGLNLQLWSATEGLQRLGFGGEPQGEGDSREAENALRLIKADPQPNLYVLCDLHPYLVDNPRAVRLLKEIAMAEGNFRPTVVLVSHALKLPAEVQRFAARFALSLPSEDELVGLVREEASRWSERNKGARVRTDNRTLRQVVKNLRGLTHGEARLLARSVICNDGAITQEDLPELNRTKFELLNLDGVLSFEHDTARFAEVGGLASLKRWLGERQSAFTEGKDKDLPKGVLLVGVQGGGKSLAAKAISGLWGLPLLRLDFGSLYNKYFGETERNLREALRLADSMAPCVLWADEIEKGVATGDQDNGVSQRVLATLLTWMAERKASVFMVATGNAIDRLPPELVRKGRFDELFFVDLPDHAVRMDIFRIHLVRRELEVAQFELGELAEAADGFSGAEIEQAVVGAFYAAQARQKAVDQTLLLEEIRRTAPLSVVMAEELAALRQWADGRTVRAD
;
A
#
# COMPACT_ATOMS: atom_id res chain seq x y z
N MET A 1 -13.38 5.54 -16.71
CA MET A 1 -13.79 5.10 -18.06
C MET A 1 -13.89 6.24 -19.05
N GLN A 2 -14.77 7.24 -18.88
CA GLN A 2 -14.87 8.31 -19.88
C GLN A 2 -13.58 9.12 -20.03
N ASN A 3 -12.89 9.37 -18.91
CA ASN A 3 -11.58 10.04 -18.88
C ASN A 3 -10.50 9.18 -19.54
N ASP A 4 -10.38 7.89 -19.18
CA ASP A 4 -9.38 6.99 -19.80
C ASP A 4 -9.53 6.90 -21.33
N ILE A 5 -10.77 6.82 -21.82
CA ILE A 5 -11.05 6.80 -23.27
C ILE A 5 -10.63 8.12 -23.92
N HIS A 6 -10.87 9.26 -23.26
CA HIS A 6 -10.46 10.57 -23.75
C HIS A 6 -8.93 10.68 -23.80
N ASP A 7 -8.26 10.36 -22.69
CA ASP A 7 -6.81 10.46 -22.54
C ASP A 7 -6.07 9.53 -23.50
N LEU A 8 -6.53 8.28 -23.63
CA LEU A 8 -5.99 7.35 -24.61
C LEU A 8 -6.24 7.82 -26.05
N GLY A 9 -7.37 8.49 -26.28
CA GLY A 9 -7.64 9.18 -27.53
C GLY A 9 -6.60 10.25 -27.86
N LEU A 10 -6.22 11.07 -26.87
CA LEU A 10 -5.17 12.09 -27.04
C LEU A 10 -3.81 11.46 -27.39
N VAL A 11 -3.49 10.30 -26.80
CA VAL A 11 -2.26 9.55 -27.14
C VAL A 11 -2.30 9.08 -28.60
N LEU A 12 -3.44 8.58 -29.08
CA LEU A 12 -3.60 8.24 -30.51
C LEU A 12 -3.45 9.47 -31.41
N ASP A 13 -3.94 10.64 -30.98
CA ASP A 13 -3.82 11.89 -31.73
C ASP A 13 -2.38 12.41 -31.82
N SER A 14 -1.53 12.07 -30.85
CA SER A 14 -0.07 12.34 -30.95
C SER A 14 0.67 11.48 -31.98
N ARG A 15 -0.06 10.66 -32.76
CA ARG A 15 0.44 9.81 -33.84
C ARG A 15 1.45 8.74 -33.40
N VAL A 16 1.46 8.40 -32.12
CA VAL A 16 2.27 7.31 -31.60
C VAL A 16 1.68 5.99 -32.09
N LYS A 17 2.52 5.14 -32.69
CA LYS A 17 2.09 3.85 -33.28
C LYS A 17 2.29 2.65 -32.36
N LEU A 18 2.93 2.86 -31.22
CA LEU A 18 3.16 1.83 -30.23
C LEU A 18 2.77 2.36 -28.84
N ILE A 19 1.76 1.75 -28.24
CA ILE A 19 1.30 2.07 -26.89
C ILE A 19 1.56 0.87 -26.00
N VAL A 20 1.98 1.10 -24.77
CA VAL A 20 2.17 0.07 -23.73
C VAL A 20 1.22 0.36 -22.59
N ILE A 21 0.40 -0.63 -22.26
CA ILE A 21 -0.50 -0.61 -21.11
C ILE A 21 -0.10 -1.75 -20.18
N GLU A 22 0.41 -1.39 -19.00
CA GLU A 22 0.71 -2.36 -17.95
C GLU A 22 -0.49 -2.45 -17.00
N SER A 23 -1.14 -3.61 -16.94
CA SER A 23 -2.32 -3.82 -16.10
C SER A 23 -2.55 -5.29 -15.80
N TRP A 24 -3.04 -5.59 -14.59
CA TRP A 24 -3.55 -6.89 -14.19
C TRP A 24 -5.01 -7.11 -14.62
N ASP A 25 -5.71 -6.04 -15.01
CA ASP A 25 -7.13 -6.07 -15.42
C ASP A 25 -7.23 -5.97 -16.95
N GLU A 26 -6.82 -7.04 -17.64
CA GLU A 26 -6.90 -7.14 -19.10
C GLU A 26 -8.32 -6.88 -19.65
N PRO A 27 -9.40 -7.46 -19.08
CA PRO A 27 -10.76 -7.18 -19.54
C PRO A 27 -11.10 -5.69 -19.55
N ARG A 28 -10.66 -4.95 -18.52
CA ARG A 28 -10.87 -3.50 -18.45
C ARG A 28 -10.10 -2.74 -19.54
N VAL A 29 -8.88 -3.16 -19.83
CA VAL A 29 -8.08 -2.57 -20.93
C VAL A 29 -8.82 -2.77 -22.25
N LEU A 30 -9.32 -3.98 -22.51
CA LEU A 30 -10.06 -4.31 -23.73
C LEU A 30 -11.39 -3.55 -23.83
N GLU A 31 -12.15 -3.42 -22.74
CA GLU A 31 -13.38 -2.60 -22.71
C GLU A 31 -13.08 -1.13 -23.06
N THR A 32 -12.01 -0.57 -22.51
CA THR A 32 -11.59 0.82 -22.73
C THR A 32 -11.19 1.03 -24.20
N LEU A 33 -10.38 0.12 -24.75
CA LEU A 33 -9.95 0.14 -26.15
C LEU A 33 -11.12 -0.06 -27.12
N THR A 34 -12.06 -0.94 -26.78
CA THR A 34 -13.29 -1.15 -27.56
C THR A 34 -14.15 0.10 -27.58
N GLY A 35 -14.38 0.73 -26.42
CA GLY A 35 -15.11 1.99 -26.33
C GLY A 35 -14.45 3.11 -27.14
N LEU A 36 -13.12 3.20 -27.13
CA LEU A 36 -12.35 4.13 -27.94
C LEU A 36 -12.49 3.84 -29.44
N ALA A 37 -12.37 2.58 -29.84
CA ALA A 37 -12.50 2.14 -31.23
C ALA A 37 -13.89 2.47 -31.79
N VAL A 38 -14.95 2.20 -31.02
CA VAL A 38 -16.34 2.54 -31.39
C VAL A 38 -16.52 4.05 -31.56
N ARG A 39 -16.03 4.87 -30.61
CA ARG A 39 -16.16 6.35 -30.70
C ARG A 39 -15.42 6.93 -31.90
N ARG A 40 -14.33 6.31 -32.34
CA ARG A 40 -13.50 6.77 -33.46
C ARG A 40 -13.77 6.05 -34.78
N GLY A 41 -14.67 5.07 -34.81
CA GLY A 41 -14.93 4.24 -35.99
C GLY A 41 -13.72 3.43 -36.46
N LEU A 42 -12.84 3.02 -35.53
CA LEU A 42 -11.67 2.19 -35.82
C LEU A 42 -12.02 0.71 -35.68
N ASN A 43 -11.39 -0.15 -36.48
CA ASN A 43 -11.48 -1.59 -36.25
C ASN A 43 -10.47 -2.00 -35.17
N LEU A 44 -10.92 -2.82 -34.23
CA LEU A 44 -10.11 -3.39 -33.17
C LEU A 44 -9.81 -4.87 -33.46
N GLN A 45 -8.55 -5.25 -33.42
CA GLN A 45 -8.12 -6.64 -33.48
C GLN A 45 -7.33 -7.01 -32.22
N LEU A 46 -7.55 -8.21 -31.72
CA LEU A 46 -6.84 -8.79 -30.58
C LEU A 46 -5.92 -9.90 -31.07
N TRP A 47 -4.75 -9.99 -30.46
CA TRP A 47 -3.85 -11.10 -30.60
C TRP A 47 -3.54 -11.71 -29.25
N SER A 48 -3.56 -13.04 -29.20
CA SER A 48 -2.99 -13.83 -28.12
C SER A 48 -2.21 -15.00 -28.70
N ALA A 49 -1.28 -15.57 -27.93
CA ALA A 49 -0.50 -16.72 -28.37
C ALA A 49 -1.37 -17.98 -28.61
N THR A 50 -2.54 -18.08 -27.97
CA THR A 50 -3.45 -19.23 -28.11
C THR A 50 -4.34 -19.10 -29.34
N GLU A 51 -4.76 -17.88 -29.67
CA GLU A 51 -5.82 -17.66 -30.63
C GLU A 51 -5.37 -16.94 -31.92
N GLY A 52 -4.19 -16.31 -31.90
CA GLY A 52 -3.72 -15.50 -33.03
C GLY A 52 -4.54 -14.21 -33.19
N LEU A 53 -4.52 -13.63 -34.40
CA LEU A 53 -5.23 -12.38 -34.69
C LEU A 53 -6.74 -12.61 -34.90
N GLN A 54 -7.56 -11.94 -34.09
CA GLN A 54 -9.01 -11.96 -34.15
C GLN A 54 -9.61 -10.56 -34.18
N ARG A 55 -10.78 -10.41 -34.82
CA ARG A 55 -11.56 -9.17 -34.74
C ARG A 55 -12.44 -9.16 -33.50
N LEU A 56 -12.37 -8.08 -32.71
CA LEU A 56 -13.32 -7.85 -31.62
C LEU A 56 -14.64 -7.30 -32.19
N GLY A 57 -15.67 -8.15 -32.26
CA GLY A 57 -17.01 -7.80 -32.73
C GLY A 57 -17.97 -9.01 -32.74
N PHE A 58 -19.27 -8.76 -32.96
CA PHE A 58 -20.27 -9.84 -33.08
C PHE A 58 -19.98 -10.71 -34.32
N GLY A 59 -19.66 -11.99 -34.10
CA GLY A 59 -19.37 -12.96 -35.16
C GLY A 59 -17.90 -13.04 -35.56
N GLY A 60 -17.00 -13.13 -34.57
CA GLY A 60 -15.55 -13.25 -34.79
C GLY A 60 -15.19 -14.54 -35.54
N GLU A 61 -15.08 -14.46 -36.87
CA GLU A 61 -14.34 -15.45 -37.65
C GLU A 61 -12.85 -15.09 -37.62
N PRO A 62 -11.95 -16.06 -37.41
CA PRO A 62 -10.51 -15.83 -37.50
C PRO A 62 -10.15 -15.33 -38.90
N GLN A 63 -9.41 -14.22 -39.00
CA GLN A 63 -8.93 -13.73 -40.29
C GLN A 63 -7.67 -14.50 -40.70
N GLY A 64 -7.79 -15.24 -41.82
CA GLY A 64 -6.67 -15.58 -42.69
C GLY A 64 -6.08 -16.98 -42.53
N GLU A 65 -5.69 -17.55 -43.68
CA GLU A 65 -5.10 -18.88 -43.89
C GLU A 65 -3.65 -19.03 -43.36
N GLY A 66 -3.26 -18.32 -42.30
CA GLY A 66 -1.89 -18.32 -41.78
C GLY A 66 -1.81 -18.51 -40.27
N ASP A 67 -0.70 -19.11 -39.79
CA ASP A 67 -0.43 -19.29 -38.37
C ASP A 67 -0.04 -17.96 -37.70
N SER A 68 -1.06 -17.13 -37.48
CA SER A 68 -0.93 -15.84 -36.78
C SER A 68 -0.71 -16.00 -35.28
N ARG A 69 -0.65 -17.22 -34.75
CA ARG A 69 -0.26 -17.48 -33.35
C ARG A 69 1.22 -17.22 -33.12
N GLU A 70 2.05 -17.37 -34.16
CA GLU A 70 3.45 -16.96 -34.09
C GLU A 70 3.55 -15.43 -34.09
N ALA A 71 4.23 -14.88 -33.08
CA ALA A 71 4.42 -13.44 -32.90
C ALA A 71 5.01 -12.75 -34.14
N GLU A 72 5.98 -13.37 -34.82
CA GLU A 72 6.56 -12.80 -36.04
C GLU A 72 5.55 -12.72 -37.19
N ASN A 73 4.72 -13.74 -37.37
CA ASN A 73 3.72 -13.76 -38.44
C ASN A 73 2.64 -12.72 -38.17
N ALA A 74 2.17 -12.61 -36.92
CA ALA A 74 1.24 -11.56 -36.50
C ALA A 74 1.79 -10.16 -36.79
N LEU A 75 3.03 -9.87 -36.38
CA LEU A 75 3.66 -8.56 -36.64
C LEU A 75 3.84 -8.29 -38.14
N ARG A 76 4.16 -9.30 -38.96
CA ARG A 76 4.21 -9.14 -40.43
C ARG A 76 2.85 -8.77 -41.01
N LEU A 77 1.77 -9.44 -40.58
CA LEU A 77 0.40 -9.14 -41.01
C LEU A 77 -0.01 -7.73 -40.61
N ILE A 78 0.28 -7.33 -39.37
CA ILE A 78 0.00 -5.98 -38.88
C ILE A 78 0.76 -4.95 -39.71
N LYS A 79 2.07 -5.12 -39.92
CA LYS A 79 2.88 -4.19 -40.71
C LYS A 79 2.36 -4.02 -42.14
N ALA A 80 1.80 -5.08 -42.74
CA ALA A 80 1.28 -5.06 -44.09
C ALA A 80 -0.10 -4.39 -44.20
N ASP A 81 -0.81 -4.15 -43.09
CA ASP A 81 -2.14 -3.55 -43.10
C ASP A 81 -2.08 -2.07 -43.57
N PRO A 82 -2.79 -1.72 -44.67
CA PRO A 82 -2.87 -0.33 -45.13
C PRO A 82 -3.92 0.50 -44.36
N GLN A 83 -4.69 -0.10 -43.46
CA GLN A 83 -5.75 0.58 -42.71
C GLN A 83 -5.25 1.10 -41.35
N PRO A 84 -5.84 2.18 -40.80
CA PRO A 84 -5.53 2.70 -39.48
C PRO A 84 -6.19 1.86 -38.36
N ASN A 85 -6.04 0.54 -38.42
CA ASN A 85 -6.63 -0.37 -37.43
C ASN A 85 -5.87 -0.33 -36.10
N LEU A 86 -6.58 -0.66 -35.02
CA LEU A 86 -6.02 -0.78 -33.68
C LEU A 86 -5.79 -2.26 -33.36
N TYR A 87 -4.55 -2.61 -33.04
CA TYR A 87 -4.12 -3.98 -32.74
C TYR A 87 -3.71 -4.08 -31.28
N VAL A 88 -4.38 -4.93 -30.51
CA VAL A 88 -4.09 -5.20 -29.10
C VAL A 88 -3.36 -6.53 -29.03
N LEU A 89 -2.12 -6.54 -28.53
CA LEU A 89 -1.31 -7.74 -28.42
C LEU A 89 -1.12 -8.06 -26.94
N CYS A 90 -1.84 -9.07 -26.46
CA CYS A 90 -1.76 -9.52 -25.07
C CYS A 90 -0.53 -10.42 -24.88
N ASP A 91 0.29 -10.11 -23.88
CA ASP A 91 1.47 -10.88 -23.48
C ASP A 91 2.46 -11.18 -24.63
N LEU A 92 2.65 -10.24 -25.55
CA LEU A 92 3.64 -10.38 -26.63
C LEU A 92 5.09 -10.35 -26.11
N HIS A 93 5.34 -9.67 -24.99
CA HIS A 93 6.68 -9.32 -24.52
C HIS A 93 7.64 -10.52 -24.31
N PRO A 94 7.22 -11.72 -23.87
CA PRO A 94 8.12 -12.87 -23.75
C PRO A 94 8.65 -13.32 -25.12
N TYR A 95 7.87 -13.13 -26.18
CA TYR A 95 8.24 -13.50 -27.56
C TYR A 95 9.18 -12.48 -28.23
N LEU A 96 9.46 -11.36 -27.57
CA LEU A 96 10.46 -10.37 -28.02
C LEU A 96 11.85 -10.67 -27.47
N VAL A 97 11.95 -11.48 -26.41
CA VAL A 97 13.22 -11.87 -25.80
C VAL A 97 13.96 -12.80 -26.76
N ASP A 98 15.24 -12.48 -27.03
CA ASP A 98 16.11 -13.20 -27.97
C ASP A 98 15.55 -13.35 -29.39
N ASN A 99 14.55 -12.55 -29.77
CA ASN A 99 13.98 -12.55 -31.12
C ASN A 99 14.22 -11.20 -31.84
N PRO A 100 15.41 -11.00 -32.45
CA PRO A 100 15.73 -9.74 -33.13
C PRO A 100 14.83 -9.45 -34.34
N ARG A 101 14.21 -10.48 -34.96
CA ARG A 101 13.27 -10.29 -36.07
C ARG A 101 11.95 -9.70 -35.60
N ALA A 102 11.37 -10.24 -34.54
CA ALA A 102 10.16 -9.69 -33.92
C ALA A 102 10.39 -8.26 -33.42
N VAL A 103 11.53 -8.00 -32.75
CA VAL A 103 11.92 -6.65 -32.31
C VAL A 103 12.04 -5.68 -33.49
N ARG A 104 12.67 -6.11 -34.59
CA ARG A 104 12.80 -5.29 -35.80
C ARG A 104 11.45 -5.00 -36.45
N LEU A 105 10.55 -5.99 -36.55
CA LEU A 105 9.21 -5.81 -37.10
C LEU A 105 8.38 -4.83 -36.26
N LEU A 106 8.39 -4.99 -34.94
CA LEU A 106 7.71 -4.08 -34.02
C LEU A 106 8.25 -2.64 -34.15
N LYS A 107 9.58 -2.48 -34.26
CA LYS A 107 10.23 -1.19 -34.50
C LYS A 107 9.77 -0.54 -35.80
N GLU A 108 9.66 -1.32 -36.88
CA GLU A 108 9.21 -0.81 -38.17
C GLU A 108 7.74 -0.36 -38.15
N ILE A 109 6.88 -1.08 -37.42
CA ILE A 109 5.50 -0.64 -37.18
C ILE A 109 5.50 0.67 -36.37
N ALA A 110 6.29 0.74 -35.30
CA ALA A 110 6.36 1.91 -34.41
C ALA A 110 6.92 3.16 -35.13
N MET A 111 7.80 2.97 -36.11
CA MET A 111 8.38 4.04 -36.95
C MET A 111 7.50 4.40 -38.16
N ALA A 112 6.39 3.71 -38.39
CA ALA A 112 5.59 3.92 -39.59
C ALA A 112 4.98 5.33 -39.62
N GLU A 113 5.36 6.12 -40.62
CA GLU A 113 4.82 7.46 -40.85
C GLU A 113 3.52 7.40 -41.68
N GLY A 114 2.57 8.28 -41.35
CA GLY A 114 1.30 8.44 -42.08
C GLY A 114 0.04 8.18 -41.26
N ASN A 115 -1.07 8.79 -41.70
CA ASN A 115 -2.37 8.71 -41.01
C ASN A 115 -3.04 7.34 -41.19
N PHE A 116 -2.71 6.59 -42.25
CA PHE A 116 -3.31 5.31 -42.60
C PHE A 116 -2.37 4.15 -42.25
N ARG A 117 -1.87 4.14 -41.02
CA ARG A 117 -0.97 3.08 -40.51
C ARG A 117 -1.52 2.53 -39.20
N PRO A 118 -1.40 1.21 -39.00
CA PRO A 118 -1.93 0.53 -37.84
C PRO A 118 -1.25 1.03 -36.56
N THR A 119 -2.00 1.01 -35.46
CA THR A 119 -1.47 1.32 -34.13
C THR A 119 -1.48 0.05 -33.30
N VAL A 120 -0.35 -0.24 -32.66
CA VAL A 120 -0.18 -1.42 -31.79
C VAL A 120 -0.26 -0.99 -30.34
N VAL A 121 -1.05 -1.71 -29.56
CA VAL A 121 -1.19 -1.59 -28.11
C VAL A 121 -0.71 -2.89 -27.49
N LEU A 122 0.36 -2.85 -26.71
CA LEU A 122 0.83 -4.00 -25.96
C LEU A 122 0.19 -3.98 -24.57
N VAL A 123 -0.38 -5.12 -24.17
CA VAL A 123 -1.04 -5.29 -22.87
C VAL A 123 -0.39 -6.45 -22.13
N SER A 124 0.04 -6.21 -20.90
CA SER A 124 0.57 -7.26 -20.01
C SER A 124 0.64 -6.77 -18.57
N HIS A 125 0.71 -7.67 -17.59
CA HIS A 125 0.88 -7.31 -16.18
C HIS A 125 2.28 -6.71 -15.89
N ALA A 126 3.31 -7.14 -16.62
CA ALA A 126 4.67 -6.65 -16.52
C ALA A 126 5.33 -6.64 -17.89
N LEU A 127 5.77 -5.46 -18.37
CA LEU A 127 6.26 -5.32 -19.75
C LEU A 127 7.62 -4.61 -19.82
N LYS A 128 8.67 -5.39 -20.09
CA LYS A 128 10.00 -4.87 -20.41
C LYS A 128 10.22 -4.83 -21.92
N LEU A 129 10.22 -3.63 -22.48
CA LEU A 129 10.52 -3.44 -23.89
C LEU A 129 12.02 -3.55 -24.19
N PRO A 130 12.42 -4.11 -25.35
CA PRO A 130 13.77 -3.98 -25.89
C PRO A 130 14.16 -2.51 -26.09
N ALA A 131 15.44 -2.19 -25.85
CA ALA A 131 15.97 -0.83 -25.90
C ALA A 131 15.79 -0.16 -27.28
N GLU A 132 15.79 -0.95 -28.35
CA GLU A 132 15.63 -0.51 -29.73
C GLU A 132 14.26 0.09 -30.02
N VAL A 133 13.24 -0.34 -29.26
CA VAL A 133 11.82 0.00 -29.45
C VAL A 133 11.33 0.97 -28.38
N GLN A 134 11.94 0.95 -27.19
CA GLN A 134 11.50 1.70 -26.00
C GLN A 134 11.20 3.19 -26.27
N ARG A 135 12.03 3.87 -27.09
CA ARG A 135 11.87 5.29 -27.42
C ARG A 135 10.68 5.62 -28.35
N PHE A 136 10.11 4.61 -29.01
CA PHE A 136 8.97 4.78 -29.91
C PHE A 136 7.63 4.44 -29.23
N ALA A 137 7.67 3.94 -28.00
CA ALA A 137 6.49 3.55 -27.25
C ALA A 137 5.97 4.68 -26.35
N ALA A 138 4.68 4.97 -26.41
CA ALA A 138 4.00 5.73 -25.36
C ALA A 138 3.53 4.76 -24.27
N ARG A 139 3.76 5.10 -23.01
CA ARG A 139 3.22 4.35 -21.87
C ARG A 139 1.91 4.99 -21.44
N PHE A 140 0.89 4.18 -21.25
CA PHE A 140 -0.42 4.61 -20.76
C PHE A 140 -0.81 3.74 -19.57
N ALA A 141 -1.20 4.39 -18.48
CA ALA A 141 -1.69 3.71 -17.28
C ALA A 141 -3.17 4.05 -17.09
N LEU A 142 -3.99 3.03 -16.88
CA LEU A 142 -5.41 3.23 -16.58
C LEU A 142 -5.56 3.89 -15.19
N SER A 143 -6.50 4.81 -15.09
CA SER A 143 -6.83 5.42 -13.80
C SER A 143 -7.66 4.46 -12.93
N LEU A 144 -7.48 4.57 -11.61
CA LEU A 144 -8.38 3.94 -10.65
C LEU A 144 -9.78 4.58 -10.75
N PRO A 145 -10.86 3.83 -10.48
CA PRO A 145 -12.22 4.36 -10.55
C PRO A 145 -12.39 5.56 -9.62
N SER A 146 -12.96 6.63 -10.16
CA SER A 146 -13.39 7.79 -9.36
C SER A 146 -14.54 7.44 -8.43
N GLU A 147 -14.84 8.30 -7.45
CA GLU A 147 -15.94 8.07 -6.52
C GLU A 147 -17.30 7.91 -7.22
N ASP A 148 -17.58 8.72 -8.25
CA ASP A 148 -18.81 8.61 -9.04
C ASP A 148 -18.87 7.30 -9.84
N GLU A 149 -17.72 6.83 -10.35
CA GLU A 149 -17.62 5.55 -11.05
C GLU A 149 -17.80 4.36 -10.10
N LEU A 150 -17.25 4.44 -8.88
CA LEU A 150 -17.48 3.43 -7.84
C LEU A 150 -18.97 3.36 -7.45
N VAL A 151 -19.64 4.50 -7.30
CA VAL A 151 -21.11 4.52 -7.09
C VAL A 151 -21.84 3.86 -8.25
N GLY A 152 -21.43 4.16 -9.49
CA GLY A 152 -21.98 3.54 -10.70
C GLY A 152 -21.82 2.02 -10.69
N LEU A 153 -20.61 1.53 -10.41
CA LEU A 153 -20.30 0.08 -10.34
C LEU A 153 -21.16 -0.64 -9.31
N VAL A 154 -21.30 -0.08 -8.10
CA VAL A 154 -22.14 -0.68 -7.06
C VAL A 154 -23.62 -0.73 -7.49
N ARG A 155 -24.11 0.32 -8.16
CA ARG A 155 -25.50 0.37 -8.68
C ARG A 155 -25.73 -0.61 -9.83
N GLU A 156 -24.75 -0.79 -10.72
CA GLU A 156 -24.80 -1.78 -11.79
C GLU A 156 -24.92 -3.20 -11.22
N GLU A 157 -24.08 -3.54 -10.24
CA GLU A 157 -24.15 -4.86 -9.59
C GLU A 157 -25.45 -5.07 -8.81
N ALA A 158 -25.97 -4.03 -8.15
CA ALA A 158 -27.28 -4.09 -7.50
C ALA A 158 -28.42 -4.33 -8.51
N SER A 159 -28.32 -3.72 -9.69
CA SER A 159 -29.30 -3.91 -10.78
C SER A 159 -29.23 -5.32 -11.35
N ARG A 160 -28.02 -5.85 -11.60
CA ARG A 160 -27.79 -7.24 -12.03
C ARG A 160 -28.33 -8.25 -11.04
N TRP A 161 -28.14 -8.02 -9.75
CA TRP A 161 -28.73 -8.86 -8.71
C TRP A 161 -30.26 -8.80 -8.74
N SER A 162 -30.84 -7.61 -8.92
CA SER A 162 -32.29 -7.43 -9.02
C SER A 162 -32.90 -8.20 -10.20
N GLU A 163 -32.27 -8.12 -11.37
CA GLU A 163 -32.68 -8.86 -12.58
C GLU A 163 -32.68 -10.37 -12.34
N ARG A 164 -31.65 -10.89 -11.67
CA ARG A 164 -31.55 -12.33 -11.31
C ARG A 164 -32.58 -12.76 -10.26
N ASN A 165 -32.99 -11.85 -9.39
CA ASN A 165 -33.90 -12.11 -8.28
C ASN A 165 -35.32 -11.56 -8.51
N LYS A 166 -35.81 -11.67 -9.76
CA LYS A 166 -37.19 -11.34 -10.14
C LYS A 166 -37.60 -9.89 -9.82
N GLY A 167 -36.68 -8.94 -9.92
CA GLY A 167 -36.91 -7.52 -9.66
C GLY A 167 -36.93 -7.14 -8.18
N ALA A 168 -36.50 -8.03 -7.28
CA ALA A 168 -36.29 -7.67 -5.88
C ALA A 168 -35.27 -6.53 -5.77
N ARG A 169 -35.57 -5.50 -4.98
CA ARG A 169 -34.65 -4.37 -4.77
C ARG A 169 -33.66 -4.69 -3.68
N VAL A 170 -32.39 -4.37 -3.92
CA VAL A 170 -31.34 -4.41 -2.91
C VAL A 170 -31.68 -3.43 -1.79
N ARG A 171 -31.65 -3.90 -0.55
CA ARG A 171 -31.94 -3.07 0.63
C ARG A 171 -30.67 -2.34 1.06
N THR A 172 -30.63 -1.02 0.91
CA THR A 172 -29.51 -0.20 1.34
C THR A 172 -29.96 1.24 1.62
N ASP A 173 -29.32 1.90 2.58
CA ASP A 173 -29.47 3.33 2.84
C ASP A 173 -28.29 4.13 2.26
N ASN A 174 -28.49 5.42 2.01
CA ASN A 174 -27.48 6.28 1.41
C ASN A 174 -26.19 6.40 2.24
N ARG A 175 -26.25 6.23 3.57
CA ARG A 175 -25.07 6.33 4.43
C ARG A 175 -24.20 5.07 4.26
N THR A 176 -24.80 3.89 4.29
CA THR A 176 -24.08 2.63 4.10
C THR A 176 -23.51 2.52 2.68
N LEU A 177 -24.24 2.95 1.65
CA LEU A 177 -23.71 3.01 0.28
C LEU A 177 -22.44 3.86 0.18
N ARG A 178 -22.42 5.05 0.82
CA ARG A 178 -21.23 5.92 0.85
C ARG A 178 -20.07 5.25 1.59
N GLN A 179 -20.34 4.50 2.65
CA GLN A 179 -19.30 3.78 3.39
C GLN A 179 -18.69 2.65 2.53
N VAL A 180 -19.52 1.88 1.83
CA VAL A 180 -19.04 0.87 0.88
C VAL A 180 -18.17 1.51 -0.20
N VAL A 181 -18.65 2.58 -0.85
CA VAL A 181 -17.88 3.29 -1.87
C VAL A 181 -16.54 3.81 -1.32
N LYS A 182 -16.53 4.37 -0.10
CA LYS A 182 -15.30 4.80 0.58
C LYS A 182 -14.34 3.63 0.79
N ASN A 183 -14.85 2.45 1.15
CA ASN A 183 -14.04 1.25 1.32
C ASN A 183 -13.56 0.68 -0.03
N LEU A 184 -14.26 0.87 -1.14
CA LEU A 184 -13.79 0.42 -2.46
C LEU A 184 -12.69 1.31 -3.06
N ARG A 185 -12.39 2.48 -2.47
CA ARG A 185 -11.32 3.38 -2.94
C ARG A 185 -9.96 2.69 -2.90
N GLY A 186 -9.16 2.91 -3.95
CA GLY A 186 -7.83 2.31 -4.11
C GLY A 186 -7.82 0.98 -4.85
N LEU A 187 -8.97 0.40 -5.14
CA LEU A 187 -9.10 -0.83 -5.92
C LEU A 187 -9.23 -0.54 -7.42
N THR A 188 -8.81 -1.50 -8.24
CA THR A 188 -9.12 -1.52 -9.68
C THR A 188 -10.62 -1.69 -9.92
N HIS A 189 -11.07 -1.46 -11.16
CA HIS A 189 -12.48 -1.63 -11.52
C HIS A 189 -12.96 -3.07 -11.32
N GLY A 190 -12.16 -4.06 -11.74
CA GLY A 190 -12.45 -5.48 -11.56
C GLY A 190 -12.58 -5.88 -10.09
N GLU A 191 -11.63 -5.46 -9.24
CA GLU A 191 -11.66 -5.73 -7.79
C GLU A 191 -12.84 -5.03 -7.11
N ALA A 192 -13.12 -3.77 -7.44
CA ALA A 192 -14.25 -3.03 -6.90
C ALA A 192 -15.58 -3.72 -7.26
N ARG A 193 -15.71 -4.23 -8.48
CA ARG A 193 -16.88 -5.01 -8.92
C ARG A 193 -16.99 -6.34 -8.18
N LEU A 194 -15.87 -7.04 -7.97
CA LEU A 194 -15.84 -8.30 -7.22
C LEU A 194 -16.35 -8.10 -5.78
N LEU A 195 -15.85 -7.08 -5.08
CA LEU A 195 -16.28 -6.77 -3.71
C LEU A 195 -17.70 -6.22 -3.63
N ALA A 196 -18.10 -5.37 -4.57
CA ALA A 196 -19.49 -4.91 -4.63
C ALA A 196 -20.45 -6.09 -4.79
N ARG A 197 -20.09 -7.05 -5.65
CA ARG A 197 -20.86 -8.27 -5.87
C ARG A 197 -20.88 -9.15 -4.62
N SER A 198 -19.76 -9.34 -3.92
CA SER A 198 -19.73 -10.20 -2.72
C SER A 198 -20.67 -9.68 -1.63
N VAL A 199 -20.68 -8.36 -1.38
CA VAL A 199 -21.59 -7.76 -0.40
C VAL A 199 -23.06 -7.89 -0.81
N ILE A 200 -23.40 -7.64 -2.08
CA ILE A 200 -24.79 -7.69 -2.55
C ILE A 200 -25.34 -9.14 -2.62
N CYS A 201 -24.48 -10.11 -2.95
CA CYS A 201 -24.92 -11.48 -3.22
C CYS A 201 -25.32 -12.27 -1.97
N ASN A 202 -24.81 -11.92 -0.78
CA ASN A 202 -25.00 -12.73 0.43
C ASN A 202 -26.47 -12.78 0.87
N ASP A 203 -27.17 -11.64 0.88
CA ASP A 203 -28.56 -11.54 1.34
C ASP A 203 -29.42 -10.53 0.55
N GLY A 204 -28.84 -9.85 -0.45
CA GLY A 204 -29.53 -8.78 -1.18
C GLY A 204 -29.68 -7.50 -0.37
N ALA A 205 -28.92 -7.33 0.70
CA ALA A 205 -28.80 -6.11 1.46
C ALA A 205 -27.35 -5.62 1.45
N ILE A 206 -27.19 -4.32 1.68
CA ILE A 206 -25.88 -3.75 2.00
C ILE A 206 -26.05 -3.15 3.38
N THR A 207 -25.48 -3.81 4.39
CA THR A 207 -25.62 -3.45 5.80
C THR A 207 -24.30 -2.96 6.39
N GLN A 208 -24.34 -2.44 7.63
CA GLN A 208 -23.11 -2.08 8.33
C GLN A 208 -22.30 -3.30 8.80
N GLU A 209 -22.94 -4.46 8.92
CA GLU A 209 -22.29 -5.71 9.36
C GLU A 209 -21.37 -6.28 8.28
N ASP A 210 -21.57 -5.90 7.02
CA ASP A 210 -20.74 -6.32 5.87
C ASP A 210 -19.43 -5.53 5.74
N LEU A 211 -19.35 -4.35 6.37
CA LEU A 211 -18.21 -3.43 6.21
C LEU A 211 -16.88 -4.02 6.74
N PRO A 212 -16.82 -4.71 7.89
CA PRO A 212 -15.59 -5.34 8.37
C PRO A 212 -15.06 -6.42 7.41
N GLU A 213 -15.94 -7.26 6.88
CA GLU A 213 -15.56 -8.33 5.93
C GLU A 213 -15.10 -7.74 4.60
N LEU A 214 -15.84 -6.77 4.05
CA LEU A 214 -15.42 -6.06 2.83
C LEU A 214 -14.05 -5.40 2.99
N ASN A 215 -13.81 -4.75 4.14
CA ASN A 215 -12.50 -4.18 4.42
C ASN A 215 -11.42 -5.24 4.45
N ARG A 216 -11.65 -6.37 5.13
CA ARG A 216 -10.69 -7.47 5.17
C ARG A 216 -10.34 -7.99 3.77
N THR A 217 -11.34 -8.32 2.95
CA THR A 217 -11.12 -8.83 1.60
C THR A 217 -10.45 -7.80 0.69
N LYS A 218 -10.82 -6.51 0.80
CA LYS A 218 -10.12 -5.41 0.11
C LYS A 218 -8.62 -5.46 0.37
N PHE A 219 -8.24 -5.57 1.64
CA PHE A 219 -6.83 -5.52 2.03
C PHE A 219 -6.06 -6.78 1.68
N GLU A 220 -6.72 -7.94 1.66
CA GLU A 220 -6.14 -9.18 1.12
C GLU A 220 -5.82 -9.04 -0.38
N LEU A 221 -6.68 -8.38 -1.16
CA LEU A 221 -6.44 -8.10 -2.59
C LEU A 221 -5.29 -7.09 -2.82
N LEU A 222 -5.19 -6.07 -1.95
CA LEU A 222 -4.17 -5.01 -2.06
C LEU A 222 -2.77 -5.44 -1.58
N ASN A 223 -2.63 -6.63 -0.99
CA ASN A 223 -1.36 -7.07 -0.41
C ASN A 223 -0.31 -7.24 -1.51
N LEU A 224 0.54 -6.21 -1.70
CA LEU A 224 1.62 -6.16 -2.69
C LEU A 224 2.78 -7.08 -2.27
N ASP A 225 2.55 -8.39 -2.27
CA ASP A 225 3.56 -9.41 -1.93
C ASP A 225 4.30 -9.13 -0.59
N GLY A 226 3.61 -8.51 0.36
CA GLY A 226 4.17 -8.15 1.68
C GLY A 226 4.90 -6.81 1.74
N VAL A 227 5.02 -6.05 0.65
CA VAL A 227 5.60 -4.69 0.66
C VAL A 227 4.68 -3.70 1.37
N LEU A 228 3.40 -3.72 1.00
CA LEU A 228 2.35 -2.89 1.61
C LEU A 228 1.27 -3.82 2.15
N SER A 229 1.05 -3.77 3.46
CA SER A 229 0.03 -4.54 4.15
C SER A 229 -0.89 -3.62 4.94
N PHE A 230 -2.07 -4.12 5.28
CA PHE A 230 -3.00 -3.42 6.16
C PHE A 230 -2.92 -3.99 7.56
N GLU A 231 -2.85 -3.10 8.54
CA GLU A 231 -2.86 -3.47 9.95
C GLU A 231 -4.30 -3.46 10.47
N HIS A 232 -4.86 -4.64 10.67
CA HIS A 232 -6.19 -4.83 11.25
C HIS A 232 -6.23 -4.55 12.76
N ASP A 233 -5.11 -4.79 13.44
CA ASP A 233 -4.97 -4.61 14.87
C ASP A 233 -4.57 -3.15 15.17
N THR A 234 -5.56 -2.25 15.13
CA THR A 234 -5.40 -0.88 15.61
C THR A 234 -5.54 -0.89 17.14
N ALA A 235 -4.46 -0.60 17.86
CA ALA A 235 -4.50 -0.47 19.31
C ALA A 235 -5.33 0.75 19.73
N ARG A 236 -6.09 0.63 20.82
CA ARG A 236 -6.71 1.81 21.45
C ARG A 236 -5.64 2.57 22.21
N PHE A 237 -5.69 3.89 22.22
CA PHE A 237 -4.71 4.68 22.97
C PHE A 237 -4.68 4.39 24.48
N ALA A 238 -5.78 3.86 25.04
CA ALA A 238 -5.85 3.37 26.42
C ALA A 238 -4.91 2.17 26.68
N GLU A 239 -4.48 1.49 25.62
CA GLU A 239 -3.56 0.35 25.66
C GLU A 239 -2.09 0.79 25.49
N VAL A 240 -1.82 2.11 25.42
CA VAL A 240 -0.47 2.67 25.27
C VAL A 240 -0.15 3.57 26.47
N GLY A 241 0.69 3.04 27.37
CA GLY A 241 1.28 3.81 28.47
C GLY A 241 2.21 4.91 27.94
N GLY A 242 2.18 6.09 28.57
CA GLY A 242 3.03 7.22 28.20
C GLY A 242 2.62 7.94 26.91
N LEU A 243 3.62 8.48 26.19
CA LEU A 243 3.57 9.27 24.97
C LEU A 243 2.70 10.54 25.09
N ALA A 244 2.67 11.19 26.25
CA ALA A 244 1.75 12.29 26.54
C ALA A 244 1.96 13.51 25.63
N SER A 245 3.22 13.90 25.39
CA SER A 245 3.56 14.99 24.48
C SER A 245 3.20 14.67 23.02
N LEU A 246 3.45 13.45 22.56
CA LEU A 246 3.01 13.00 21.22
C LEU A 246 1.47 13.03 21.10
N LYS A 247 0.74 12.50 22.09
CA LYS A 247 -0.74 12.51 22.11
C LYS A 247 -1.30 13.93 22.00
N ARG A 248 -0.76 14.87 22.79
CA ARG A 248 -1.15 16.28 22.75
C ARG A 248 -0.93 16.88 21.36
N TRP A 249 0.27 16.67 20.81
CA TRP A 249 0.66 17.19 19.49
C TRP A 249 -0.23 16.67 18.35
N LEU A 250 -0.63 15.39 18.42
CA LEU A 250 -1.54 14.76 17.46
C LEU A 250 -2.97 15.29 17.58
N GLY A 251 -3.44 15.53 18.81
CA GLY A 251 -4.78 16.07 19.07
C GLY A 251 -4.99 17.45 18.44
N GLU A 252 -3.97 18.31 18.48
CA GLU A 252 -4.00 19.64 17.84
C GLU A 252 -4.11 19.57 16.31
N ARG A 253 -3.67 18.46 15.70
CA ARG A 253 -3.57 18.29 14.24
C ARG A 253 -4.66 17.41 13.65
N GLN A 254 -5.45 16.74 14.48
CA GLN A 254 -6.49 15.82 14.03
C GLN A 254 -7.49 16.51 13.11
N SER A 255 -8.10 17.61 13.56
CA SER A 255 -9.09 18.36 12.76
C SER A 255 -8.49 18.92 11.47
N ALA A 256 -7.27 19.45 11.55
CA ALA A 256 -6.55 19.95 10.38
C ALA A 256 -6.32 18.84 9.33
N PHE A 257 -6.03 17.60 9.76
CA PHE A 257 -5.82 16.49 8.84
C PHE A 257 -7.12 15.88 8.30
N THR A 258 -8.16 15.72 9.14
CA THR A 258 -9.40 15.03 8.76
C THR A 258 -10.42 15.92 8.07
N GLU A 259 -10.46 17.21 8.42
CA GLU A 259 -11.46 18.18 7.96
C GLU A 259 -10.84 19.33 7.14
N GLY A 260 -9.53 19.51 7.22
CA GLY A 260 -8.82 20.59 6.55
C GLY A 260 -8.96 20.50 5.02
N LYS A 261 -9.32 21.63 4.42
CA LYS A 261 -9.29 21.85 2.95
C LYS A 261 -8.07 22.67 2.52
N ASP A 262 -7.20 23.00 3.46
CA ASP A 262 -6.01 23.82 3.22
C ASP A 262 -4.90 23.04 2.53
N LYS A 263 -3.99 23.79 1.90
CA LYS A 263 -2.83 23.22 1.19
C LYS A 263 -1.78 22.60 2.12
N ASP A 264 -1.75 23.02 3.37
CA ASP A 264 -0.73 22.64 4.34
C ASP A 264 -1.28 21.63 5.36
N LEU A 265 -1.53 20.41 4.89
CA LEU A 265 -1.95 19.30 5.74
C LEU A 265 -0.76 18.77 6.57
N PRO A 266 -1.00 18.31 7.82
CA PRO A 266 0.00 17.57 8.59
C PRO A 266 0.57 16.41 7.79
N LYS A 267 1.89 16.38 7.64
CA LYS A 267 2.61 15.42 6.82
C LYS A 267 2.91 14.14 7.58
N GLY A 268 3.37 14.23 8.82
CA GLY A 268 3.81 13.03 9.53
C GLY A 268 4.79 13.27 10.66
N VAL A 269 5.12 12.17 11.34
CA VAL A 269 6.09 12.11 12.43
C VAL A 269 7.12 11.02 12.20
N LEU A 270 8.34 11.27 12.66
CA LEU A 270 9.38 10.25 12.78
C LEU A 270 9.60 9.94 14.26
N LEU A 271 9.34 8.69 14.63
CA LEU A 271 9.54 8.14 15.96
C LEU A 271 10.89 7.43 16.01
N VAL A 272 11.84 8.00 16.74
CA VAL A 272 13.16 7.42 16.97
C VAL A 272 13.33 7.10 18.44
N GLY A 273 14.11 6.07 18.78
CA GLY A 273 14.30 5.76 20.19
C GLY A 273 14.62 4.31 20.46
N VAL A 274 14.53 3.93 21.73
CA VAL A 274 14.94 2.61 22.23
C VAL A 274 14.10 1.48 21.64
N GLN A 275 14.74 0.36 21.34
CA GLN A 275 14.02 -0.85 20.93
C GLN A 275 13.08 -1.28 22.06
N GLY A 276 11.87 -1.72 21.72
CA GLY A 276 10.86 -2.08 22.73
C GLY A 276 10.21 -0.88 23.46
N GLY A 277 10.51 0.37 23.08
CA GLY A 277 9.89 1.58 23.65
C GLY A 277 8.47 1.88 23.16
N GLY A 278 7.85 1.00 22.35
CA GLY A 278 6.46 1.19 21.91
C GLY A 278 6.27 2.07 20.65
N LYS A 279 7.32 2.33 19.86
CA LYS A 279 7.23 3.11 18.60
C LYS A 279 6.22 2.53 17.60
N SER A 280 6.27 1.22 17.36
CA SER A 280 5.33 0.51 16.49
C SER A 280 3.90 0.56 17.05
N LEU A 281 3.75 0.46 18.37
CA LEU A 281 2.46 0.59 19.05
C LEU A 281 1.89 2.02 18.94
N ALA A 282 2.75 3.03 18.99
CA ALA A 282 2.36 4.43 18.78
C ALA A 282 1.79 4.67 17.37
N ALA A 283 2.39 4.05 16.33
CA ALA A 283 1.84 4.12 14.97
C ALA A 283 0.42 3.53 14.88
N LYS A 284 0.20 2.37 15.53
CA LYS A 284 -1.12 1.73 15.65
C LYS A 284 -2.13 2.63 16.37
N ALA A 285 -1.70 3.26 17.46
CA ALA A 285 -2.55 4.15 18.24
C ALA A 285 -2.93 5.44 17.49
N ILE A 286 -2.02 6.02 16.69
CA ILE A 286 -2.29 7.20 15.84
C ILE A 286 -3.46 6.93 14.89
N SER A 287 -3.42 5.80 14.18
CA SER A 287 -4.50 5.37 13.29
C SER A 287 -5.83 5.20 14.06
N GLY A 288 -5.77 4.56 15.23
CA GLY A 288 -6.94 4.41 16.11
C GLY A 288 -7.54 5.73 16.59
N LEU A 289 -6.70 6.71 16.95
CA LEU A 289 -7.14 8.04 17.42
C LEU A 289 -7.88 8.81 16.34
N TRP A 290 -7.36 8.77 15.12
CA TRP A 290 -7.92 9.50 13.99
C TRP A 290 -9.04 8.72 13.28
N GLY A 291 -9.23 7.45 13.62
CA GLY A 291 -10.21 6.57 12.96
C GLY A 291 -9.88 6.34 11.49
N LEU A 292 -8.59 6.25 11.16
CA LEU A 292 -8.10 6.14 9.79
C LEU A 292 -7.50 4.76 9.52
N PRO A 293 -7.59 4.24 8.27
CA PRO A 293 -6.88 3.05 7.84
C PRO A 293 -5.37 3.12 8.14
N LEU A 294 -4.77 2.02 8.62
CA LEU A 294 -3.32 1.89 8.83
C LEU A 294 -2.70 0.99 7.77
N LEU A 295 -1.86 1.58 6.92
CA LEU A 295 -1.06 0.87 5.93
C LEU A 295 0.36 0.71 6.48
N ARG A 296 0.89 -0.50 6.52
CA ARG A 296 2.28 -0.79 6.89
C ARG A 296 3.10 -0.98 5.62
N LEU A 297 4.12 -0.15 5.46
CA LEU A 297 5.15 -0.28 4.44
C LEU A 297 6.37 -0.98 5.06
N ASP A 298 6.64 -2.20 4.60
CA ASP A 298 7.79 -2.98 5.06
C ASP A 298 8.97 -2.81 4.11
N PHE A 299 9.97 -2.04 4.56
CA PHE A 299 11.20 -1.84 3.81
C PHE A 299 12.06 -3.11 3.69
N GLY A 300 11.94 -4.08 4.61
CA GLY A 300 12.65 -5.35 4.49
C GLY A 300 12.14 -6.19 3.30
N SER A 301 10.83 -6.18 3.09
CA SER A 301 10.19 -6.91 1.98
C SER A 301 10.50 -6.30 0.60
N LEU A 302 10.83 -5.01 0.52
CA LEU A 302 11.20 -4.34 -0.74
C LEU A 302 12.45 -4.93 -1.42
N TYR A 303 13.38 -5.50 -0.65
CA TYR A 303 14.65 -6.02 -1.18
C TYR A 303 14.60 -7.51 -1.54
N ASN A 304 13.56 -8.24 -1.13
CA ASN A 304 13.59 -9.69 -1.09
C ASN A 304 13.35 -10.41 -2.43
N LYS A 305 12.94 -9.73 -3.51
CA LYS A 305 12.71 -10.40 -4.81
C LYS A 305 13.05 -9.51 -6.01
N TYR A 306 13.99 -9.99 -6.81
CA TYR A 306 14.47 -9.47 -8.10
C TYR A 306 15.22 -8.13 -8.08
N PHE A 307 16.54 -8.20 -8.37
CA PHE A 307 17.39 -7.04 -8.61
C PHE A 307 16.81 -6.16 -9.73
N GLY A 308 16.21 -5.02 -9.37
CA GLY A 308 15.69 -4.02 -10.30
C GLY A 308 14.23 -3.59 -10.08
N GLU A 309 13.45 -4.29 -9.24
CA GLU A 309 12.02 -4.00 -9.05
C GLU A 309 11.69 -3.23 -7.76
N THR A 310 12.63 -3.11 -6.82
CA THR A 310 12.48 -2.42 -5.52
C THR A 310 11.89 -1.00 -5.64
N GLU A 311 12.40 -0.19 -6.57
CA GLU A 311 11.94 1.19 -6.77
C GLU A 311 10.53 1.26 -7.39
N ARG A 312 10.21 0.31 -8.29
CA ARG A 312 8.87 0.17 -8.87
C ARG A 312 7.87 -0.23 -7.77
N ASN A 313 8.23 -1.18 -6.92
CA ASN A 313 7.38 -1.66 -5.83
C ASN A 313 7.13 -0.56 -4.79
N LEU A 314 8.16 0.23 -4.43
CA LEU A 314 7.96 1.39 -3.56
C LEU A 314 7.04 2.42 -4.19
N ARG A 315 7.26 2.79 -5.47
CA ARG A 315 6.37 3.73 -6.16
C ARG A 315 4.92 3.26 -6.18
N GLU A 316 4.70 1.99 -6.45
CA GLU A 316 3.37 1.42 -6.49
C GLU A 316 2.72 1.42 -5.09
N ALA A 317 3.46 1.03 -4.05
CA ALA A 317 2.98 1.09 -2.67
C ALA A 317 2.59 2.51 -2.24
N LEU A 318 3.41 3.52 -2.59
CA LEU A 318 3.11 4.93 -2.30
C LEU A 318 1.91 5.45 -3.10
N ARG A 319 1.78 5.05 -4.38
CA ARG A 319 0.63 5.38 -5.23
C ARG A 319 -0.67 4.78 -4.68
N LEU A 320 -0.62 3.54 -4.21
CA LEU A 320 -1.74 2.92 -3.52
C LEU A 320 -2.09 3.68 -2.24
N ALA A 321 -1.11 4.03 -1.41
CA ALA A 321 -1.37 4.83 -0.21
C ALA A 321 -2.07 6.17 -0.52
N ASP A 322 -1.65 6.87 -1.58
CA ASP A 322 -2.30 8.10 -2.05
C ASP A 322 -3.75 7.87 -2.48
N SER A 323 -4.03 6.78 -3.21
CA SER A 323 -5.39 6.41 -3.62
C SER A 323 -6.31 6.05 -2.45
N MET A 324 -5.72 5.66 -1.32
CA MET A 324 -6.41 5.23 -0.11
C MET A 324 -6.66 6.38 0.88
N ALA A 325 -6.22 7.59 0.55
CA ALA A 325 -6.41 8.75 1.40
C ALA A 325 -7.90 9.00 1.72
N PRO A 326 -8.23 9.40 2.96
CA PRO A 326 -7.31 9.67 4.06
C PRO A 326 -6.86 8.40 4.80
N CYS A 327 -5.56 8.26 5.05
CA CYS A 327 -4.97 7.10 5.75
C CYS A 327 -3.69 7.45 6.53
N VAL A 328 -3.26 6.53 7.39
CA VAL A 328 -1.95 6.55 8.05
C VAL A 328 -1.03 5.54 7.33
N LEU A 329 0.14 5.99 6.90
CA LEU A 329 1.19 5.15 6.33
C LEU A 329 2.31 4.96 7.35
N TRP A 330 2.40 3.77 7.92
CA TRP A 330 3.45 3.37 8.84
C TRP A 330 4.64 2.75 8.09
N ALA A 331 5.74 3.48 8.04
CA ALA A 331 7.05 3.02 7.57
C ALA A 331 7.85 2.45 8.75
N ASP A 332 7.80 1.14 8.94
CA ASP A 332 8.49 0.51 10.08
C ASP A 332 9.98 0.31 9.79
N GLU A 333 10.82 0.64 10.77
CA GLU A 333 12.29 0.47 10.70
C GLU A 333 12.87 1.05 9.40
N ILE A 334 12.53 2.31 9.13
CA ILE A 334 12.83 3.00 7.87
C ILE A 334 14.32 2.93 7.52
N GLU A 335 15.21 2.90 8.52
CA GLU A 335 16.65 2.73 8.36
C GLU A 335 17.03 1.47 7.58
N LYS A 336 16.28 0.37 7.70
CA LYS A 336 16.55 -0.86 6.96
C LYS A 336 16.39 -0.66 5.45
N GLY A 337 15.54 0.29 5.07
CA GLY A 337 15.23 0.59 3.68
C GLY A 337 16.11 1.64 3.02
N VAL A 338 16.67 2.53 3.82
CA VAL A 338 17.33 3.76 3.33
C VAL A 338 18.79 3.88 3.79
N ALA A 339 19.25 3.01 4.70
CA ALA A 339 20.64 3.01 5.12
C ALA A 339 21.55 2.79 3.92
N THR A 340 22.53 3.67 3.77
CA THR A 340 23.51 3.62 2.69
C THR A 340 24.60 2.60 3.04
N GLY A 341 24.46 1.37 2.54
CA GLY A 341 25.55 0.39 2.51
C GLY A 341 26.30 0.45 1.18
N ASP A 342 27.63 0.30 1.21
CA ASP A 342 28.50 0.27 0.01
C ASP A 342 28.22 -0.94 -0.92
N GLN A 343 27.41 -1.92 -0.48
CA GLN A 343 27.19 -3.18 -1.19
C GLN A 343 25.92 -3.21 -2.08
N ASP A 344 25.06 -2.19 -2.02
CA ASP A 344 23.72 -2.25 -2.66
C ASP A 344 23.63 -1.62 -4.07
N ASN A 345 24.76 -1.38 -4.75
CA ASN A 345 24.80 -0.81 -6.12
C ASN A 345 23.92 0.46 -6.29
N GLY A 346 23.81 1.29 -5.25
CA GLY A 346 23.02 2.52 -5.23
C GLY A 346 21.49 2.32 -5.19
N VAL A 347 20.98 1.11 -4.93
CA VAL A 347 19.53 0.84 -4.81
C VAL A 347 18.93 1.64 -3.66
N SER A 348 19.52 1.61 -2.47
CA SER A 348 19.02 2.28 -1.27
C SER A 348 18.95 3.81 -1.44
N GLN A 349 19.87 4.39 -2.22
CA GLN A 349 19.81 5.81 -2.59
C GLN A 349 18.64 6.13 -3.53
N ARG A 350 18.34 5.27 -4.51
CA ARG A 350 17.18 5.43 -5.40
C ARG A 350 15.85 5.27 -4.66
N VAL A 351 15.79 4.32 -3.73
CA VAL A 351 14.65 4.11 -2.82
C VAL A 351 14.42 5.36 -1.96
N LEU A 352 15.47 5.88 -1.32
CA LEU A 352 15.44 7.11 -0.55
C LEU A 352 14.97 8.30 -1.41
N ALA A 353 15.53 8.47 -2.61
CA ALA A 353 15.15 9.55 -3.52
C ALA A 353 13.67 9.48 -3.92
N THR A 354 13.16 8.27 -4.19
CA THR A 354 11.74 8.04 -4.51
C THR A 354 10.85 8.44 -3.33
N LEU A 355 11.19 7.99 -2.12
CA LEU A 355 10.44 8.32 -0.91
C LEU A 355 10.45 9.83 -0.63
N LEU A 356 11.62 10.47 -0.69
CA LEU A 356 11.75 11.91 -0.46
C LEU A 356 11.00 12.73 -1.51
N THR A 357 10.99 12.30 -2.76
CA THR A 357 10.22 12.96 -3.83
C THR A 357 8.74 12.90 -3.52
N TRP A 358 8.22 11.71 -3.21
CA TRP A 358 6.83 11.53 -2.82
C TRP A 358 6.45 12.35 -1.57
N MET A 359 7.31 12.39 -0.54
CA MET A 359 7.07 13.20 0.66
C MET A 359 7.02 14.72 0.37
N ALA A 360 7.69 15.20 -0.68
CA ALA A 360 7.63 16.60 -1.10
C ALA A 360 6.33 16.90 -1.87
N GLU A 361 5.97 16.00 -2.78
CA GLU A 361 5.00 16.27 -3.84
C GLU A 361 3.60 15.77 -3.52
N ARG A 362 3.44 14.91 -2.50
CA ARG A 362 2.13 14.34 -2.17
C ARG A 362 1.12 15.43 -1.82
N LYS A 363 -0.06 15.32 -2.44
CA LYS A 363 -1.24 16.15 -2.18
C LYS A 363 -2.34 15.38 -1.47
N ALA A 364 -2.28 14.06 -1.52
CA ALA A 364 -3.24 13.19 -0.85
C ALA A 364 -3.06 13.29 0.67
N SER A 365 -4.16 13.18 1.41
CA SER A 365 -4.18 13.18 2.88
C SER A 365 -3.62 11.86 3.43
N VAL A 366 -2.30 11.67 3.32
CA VAL A 366 -1.57 10.51 3.85
C VAL A 366 -0.66 10.99 4.97
N PHE A 367 -0.95 10.55 6.19
CA PHE A 367 -0.15 10.88 7.37
C PHE A 367 0.93 9.81 7.55
N MET A 368 2.19 10.19 7.39
CA MET A 368 3.31 9.25 7.47
C MET A 368 3.80 9.11 8.91
N VAL A 369 3.86 7.88 9.43
CA VAL A 369 4.52 7.56 10.69
C VAL A 369 5.74 6.70 10.36
N ALA A 370 6.94 7.25 10.49
CA ALA A 370 8.16 6.48 10.34
C ALA A 370 8.68 6.06 11.72
N THR A 371 9.16 4.83 11.86
CA THR A 371 9.87 4.38 13.07
C THR A 371 11.32 4.09 12.73
N GLY A 372 12.24 4.34 13.67
CA GLY A 372 13.62 3.90 13.54
C GLY A 372 14.32 3.64 14.87
N ASN A 373 15.20 2.65 14.86
CA ASN A 373 15.99 2.23 16.02
C ASN A 373 17.46 2.68 15.89
N ALA A 374 18.03 2.63 14.68
CA ALA A 374 19.43 2.98 14.41
C ALA A 374 19.56 4.34 13.72
N ILE A 375 19.59 5.41 14.53
CA ILE A 375 19.56 6.78 14.02
C ILE A 375 20.86 7.15 13.27
N ASP A 376 21.99 6.57 13.66
CA ASP A 376 23.28 6.70 13.00
C ASP A 376 23.25 6.27 11.52
N ARG A 377 22.30 5.39 11.16
CA ARG A 377 22.10 4.90 9.80
C ARG A 377 21.08 5.71 8.99
N LEU A 378 20.38 6.65 9.63
CA LEU A 378 19.38 7.45 8.95
C LEU A 378 20.04 8.55 8.11
N PRO A 379 19.71 8.64 6.81
CA PRO A 379 20.21 9.70 5.96
C PRO A 379 19.71 11.07 6.47
N PRO A 380 20.59 12.09 6.55
CA PRO A 380 20.24 13.41 7.07
C PRO A 380 19.11 14.09 6.29
N GLU A 381 18.91 13.70 5.03
CA GLU A 381 17.83 14.18 4.15
C GLU A 381 16.43 13.89 4.70
N LEU A 382 16.24 12.80 5.47
CA LEU A 382 14.97 12.48 6.11
C LEU A 382 14.67 13.35 7.33
N VAL A 383 15.71 13.74 8.07
CA VAL A 383 15.62 14.52 9.31
C VAL A 383 15.43 16.01 9.06
N ARG A 384 15.56 16.46 7.80
CA ARG A 384 15.37 17.86 7.42
C ARG A 384 13.93 18.32 7.66
N LYS A 385 13.78 19.45 8.38
CA LYS A 385 12.46 20.09 8.61
C LYS A 385 11.71 20.32 7.29
N GLY A 386 10.41 19.99 7.29
CA GLY A 386 9.52 20.06 6.12
C GLY A 386 9.22 18.71 5.45
N ARG A 387 9.92 17.64 5.87
CA ARG A 387 9.64 16.25 5.48
C ARG A 387 8.69 15.58 6.46
N PHE A 388 9.12 15.54 7.72
CA PHE A 388 8.26 15.30 8.88
C PHE A 388 7.97 16.65 9.54
N ASP A 389 6.79 16.74 10.16
CA ASP A 389 6.41 17.93 10.91
C ASP A 389 7.11 17.96 12.26
N GLU A 390 7.36 16.79 12.85
CA GLU A 390 8.06 16.65 14.12
C GLU A 390 8.83 15.33 14.23
N LEU A 391 9.93 15.36 14.99
CA LEU A 391 10.72 14.19 15.36
C LEU A 391 10.55 13.93 16.86
N PHE A 392 10.01 12.77 17.20
CA PHE A 392 9.82 12.38 18.60
C PHE A 392 10.84 11.33 19.02
N PHE A 393 11.47 11.58 20.18
CA PHE A 393 12.33 10.62 20.84
C PHE A 393 11.54 9.82 21.89
N VAL A 394 11.49 8.51 21.70
CA VAL A 394 10.86 7.53 22.58
C VAL A 394 11.94 6.88 23.43
N ASP A 395 12.05 7.33 24.68
CA ASP A 395 13.01 6.80 25.65
C ASP A 395 12.39 5.64 26.46
N LEU A 396 13.15 5.10 27.40
CA LEU A 396 12.65 4.18 28.42
C LEU A 396 11.57 4.88 29.28
N PRO A 397 10.52 4.15 29.67
CA PRO A 397 9.43 4.68 30.47
C PRO A 397 9.89 5.12 31.86
N ASP A 398 9.35 6.25 32.33
CA ASP A 398 9.53 6.69 33.71
C ASP A 398 8.69 5.85 34.69
N HIS A 399 8.83 6.10 35.99
CA HIS A 399 8.13 5.33 37.03
C HIS A 399 6.60 5.32 36.84
N ALA A 400 5.99 6.48 36.52
CA ALA A 400 4.55 6.57 36.33
C ALA A 400 4.10 5.82 35.06
N VAL A 401 4.85 5.94 33.97
CA VAL A 401 4.58 5.20 32.72
C VAL A 401 4.74 3.70 32.93
N ARG A 402 5.73 3.24 33.70
CA ARG A 402 5.89 1.83 34.04
C ARG A 402 4.70 1.28 34.83
N MET A 403 4.17 2.04 35.79
CA MET A 403 2.94 1.65 36.51
C MET A 403 1.76 1.47 35.54
N ASP A 404 1.61 2.39 34.57
CA ASP A 404 0.57 2.29 33.55
C ASP A 404 0.75 1.06 32.66
N ILE A 405 1.98 0.77 32.22
CA ILE A 405 2.31 -0.40 31.41
C ILE A 405 1.98 -1.70 32.17
N PHE A 406 2.37 -1.82 33.45
CA PHE A 406 1.99 -2.98 34.27
C PHE A 406 0.46 -3.12 34.36
N ARG A 407 -0.25 -2.03 34.64
CA ARG A 407 -1.72 -2.04 34.69
C ARG A 407 -2.34 -2.58 33.40
N ILE A 408 -1.89 -2.09 32.25
CA ILE A 408 -2.38 -2.52 30.93
C ILE A 408 -2.16 -4.03 30.74
N HIS A 409 -0.96 -4.52 31.02
CA HIS A 409 -0.63 -5.93 30.80
C HIS A 409 -1.29 -6.90 31.79
N LEU A 410 -1.58 -6.45 33.02
CA LEU A 410 -2.36 -7.21 34.00
C LEU A 410 -3.84 -7.30 33.58
N VAL A 411 -4.46 -6.17 33.20
CA VAL A 411 -5.86 -6.11 32.73
C VAL A 411 -6.05 -6.98 31.48
N ARG A 412 -5.12 -6.90 30.52
CA ARG A 412 -5.17 -7.70 29.29
C ARG A 412 -5.17 -9.21 29.55
N ARG A 413 -4.68 -9.64 30.71
CA ARG A 413 -4.61 -11.05 31.12
C ARG A 413 -5.60 -11.38 32.24
N GLU A 414 -6.64 -10.55 32.40
CA GLU A 414 -7.77 -10.78 33.30
C GLU A 414 -7.36 -10.86 34.78
N LEU A 415 -6.27 -10.19 35.17
CA LEU A 415 -5.84 -10.09 36.57
C LEU A 415 -6.43 -8.86 37.25
N GLU A 416 -6.85 -9.04 38.50
CA GLU A 416 -7.35 -7.94 39.34
C GLU A 416 -6.18 -7.04 39.77
N VAL A 417 -6.05 -5.88 39.12
CA VAL A 417 -4.97 -4.91 39.37
C VAL A 417 -4.85 -4.53 40.85
N ALA A 418 -5.96 -4.48 41.59
CA ALA A 418 -5.98 -4.15 43.02
C ALA A 418 -5.20 -5.15 43.91
N GLN A 419 -4.85 -6.33 43.39
CA GLN A 419 -4.05 -7.33 44.10
C GLN A 419 -2.54 -7.08 43.98
N PHE A 420 -2.12 -6.09 43.19
CA PHE A 420 -0.72 -5.81 42.87
C PHE A 420 -0.32 -4.40 43.27
N GLU A 421 0.82 -4.28 43.96
CA GLU A 421 1.41 -2.98 44.29
C GLU A 421 2.23 -2.48 43.09
N LEU A 422 1.55 -1.78 42.18
CA LEU A 422 2.16 -1.31 40.92
C LEU A 422 3.37 -0.40 41.13
N GLY A 423 3.37 0.38 42.21
CA GLY A 423 4.49 1.28 42.53
C GLY A 423 5.78 0.51 42.82
N GLU A 424 5.68 -0.61 43.55
CA GLU A 424 6.82 -1.50 43.84
C GLU A 424 7.29 -2.22 42.57
N LEU A 425 6.37 -2.70 41.74
CA LEU A 425 6.72 -3.33 40.46
C LEU A 425 7.44 -2.34 39.54
N ALA A 426 6.97 -1.09 39.47
CA ALA A 426 7.57 -0.04 38.66
C ALA A 426 8.94 0.41 39.18
N GLU A 427 9.18 0.35 40.49
CA GLU A 427 10.50 0.61 41.08
C GLU A 427 11.47 -0.55 40.79
N ALA A 428 11.01 -1.79 40.95
CA ALA A 428 11.81 -2.98 40.65
C ALA A 428 12.19 -3.09 39.17
N ALA A 429 11.34 -2.59 38.27
CA ALA A 429 11.55 -2.57 36.82
C ALA A 429 12.24 -1.29 36.33
N ASP A 430 13.02 -0.60 37.15
CA ASP A 430 13.76 0.58 36.70
C ASP A 430 14.73 0.24 35.57
N GLY A 431 14.72 1.07 34.52
CA GLY A 431 15.48 0.83 33.29
C GLY A 431 14.86 -0.16 32.29
N PHE A 432 13.70 -0.76 32.60
CA PHE A 432 13.01 -1.65 31.66
C PHE A 432 12.30 -0.86 30.57
N SER A 433 12.33 -1.38 29.35
CA SER A 433 11.45 -1.01 28.25
C SER A 433 10.03 -1.57 28.46
N GLY A 434 9.06 -1.05 27.70
CA GLY A 434 7.69 -1.59 27.75
C GLY A 434 7.62 -3.06 27.35
N ALA A 435 8.44 -3.48 26.39
CA ALA A 435 8.55 -4.88 25.98
C ALA A 435 9.08 -5.77 27.11
N GLU A 436 10.07 -5.32 27.89
CA GLU A 436 10.61 -6.10 29.01
C GLU A 436 9.61 -6.23 30.15
N ILE A 437 8.82 -5.18 30.42
CA ILE A 437 7.72 -5.25 31.38
C ILE A 437 6.67 -6.28 30.93
N GLU A 438 6.30 -6.26 29.64
CA GLU A 438 5.40 -7.28 29.09
C GLU A 438 5.97 -8.68 29.28
N GLN A 439 7.24 -8.90 28.97
CA GLN A 439 7.88 -10.21 29.12
C GLN A 439 7.99 -10.65 30.57
N ALA A 440 8.22 -9.75 31.52
CA ALA A 440 8.20 -10.08 32.95
C ALA A 440 6.81 -10.57 33.40
N VAL A 441 5.74 -9.91 32.93
CA VAL A 441 4.36 -10.37 33.19
C VAL A 441 4.11 -11.73 32.54
N VAL A 442 4.52 -11.94 31.28
CA VAL A 442 4.39 -13.24 30.59
C VAL A 442 5.16 -14.35 31.32
N GLY A 443 6.39 -14.09 31.75
CA GLY A 443 7.20 -15.01 32.53
C GLY A 443 6.53 -15.42 33.83
N ALA A 444 5.91 -14.46 34.53
CA ALA A 444 5.19 -14.74 35.77
C ALA A 444 3.99 -15.66 35.54
N PHE A 445 3.29 -15.54 34.40
CA PHE A 445 2.23 -16.47 34.01
C PHE A 445 2.75 -17.90 33.79
N TYR A 446 3.86 -18.05 33.06
CA TYR A 446 4.47 -19.38 32.87
C TYR A 446 4.92 -19.99 34.20
N ALA A 447 5.52 -19.19 35.07
CA ALA A 447 5.93 -19.64 36.40
C ALA A 447 4.73 -20.02 37.28
N ALA A 448 3.65 -19.26 37.25
CA ALA A 448 2.40 -19.55 37.96
C ALA A 448 1.80 -20.89 37.48
N GLN A 449 1.71 -21.09 36.17
CA GLN A 449 1.19 -22.30 35.56
C GLN A 449 2.05 -23.53 35.91
N ALA A 450 3.37 -23.42 35.81
CA ALA A 450 4.29 -24.50 36.18
C ALA A 450 4.21 -24.87 37.66
N ARG A 451 3.97 -23.89 38.54
CA ARG A 451 3.80 -24.07 39.99
C ARG A 451 2.36 -24.37 40.41
N GLN A 452 1.42 -24.45 39.45
CA GLN A 452 -0.02 -24.66 39.68
C GLN A 452 -0.63 -23.68 40.72
N LYS A 453 -0.23 -22.40 40.67
CA LYS A 453 -0.78 -21.34 41.52
C LYS A 453 -1.23 -20.13 40.69
N ALA A 454 -1.96 -19.21 41.33
CA ALA A 454 -2.31 -17.93 40.72
C ALA A 454 -1.06 -17.03 40.58
N VAL A 455 -1.09 -16.10 39.63
CA VAL A 455 -0.07 -15.05 39.51
C VAL A 455 -0.19 -14.12 40.72
N ASP A 456 0.92 -13.91 41.43
CA ASP A 456 1.01 -13.04 42.59
C ASP A 456 2.14 -12.02 42.43
N GLN A 457 2.16 -11.00 43.29
CA GLN A 457 3.20 -9.95 43.32
C GLN A 457 4.62 -10.55 43.36
N THR A 458 4.81 -11.63 44.13
CA THR A 458 6.12 -12.27 44.31
C THR A 458 6.65 -12.86 43.01
N LEU A 459 5.82 -13.54 42.22
CA LEU A 459 6.22 -14.07 40.92
C LEU A 459 6.64 -12.97 39.95
N LEU A 460 5.92 -11.85 39.91
CA LEU A 460 6.29 -10.71 39.06
C LEU A 460 7.65 -10.15 39.47
N LEU A 461 7.89 -9.93 40.77
CA LEU A 461 9.17 -9.45 41.28
C LEU A 461 10.32 -10.44 41.03
N GLU A 462 10.07 -11.75 41.12
CA GLU A 462 11.06 -12.79 40.77
C GLU A 462 11.47 -12.69 39.30
N GLU A 463 10.53 -12.54 38.38
CA GLU A 463 10.80 -12.48 36.93
C GLU A 463 11.45 -11.16 36.51
N ILE A 464 11.08 -10.03 37.13
CA ILE A 464 11.78 -8.76 36.95
C ILE A 464 13.25 -8.91 37.35
N ARG A 465 13.55 -9.46 38.53
CA ARG A 465 14.94 -9.61 39.02
C ARG A 465 15.80 -10.58 38.20
N ARG A 466 15.17 -11.50 37.47
CA ARG A 466 15.87 -12.45 36.58
C ARG A 466 16.22 -11.84 35.23
N THR A 467 15.58 -10.75 34.86
CA THR A 467 15.75 -10.09 33.57
C THR A 467 16.82 -9.01 33.71
N ALA A 468 17.87 -9.08 32.88
CA ALA A 468 18.84 -7.99 32.78
C ALA A 468 18.24 -6.89 31.89
N PRO A 469 18.05 -5.65 32.40
CA PRO A 469 17.40 -4.59 31.64
C PRO A 469 18.22 -4.14 30.45
N LEU A 470 17.54 -3.73 29.38
CA LEU A 470 18.12 -3.18 28.17
C LEU A 470 19.00 -1.95 28.46
N SER A 471 18.63 -1.16 29.47
CA SER A 471 19.42 -0.01 29.92
C SER A 471 20.82 -0.37 30.43
N VAL A 472 21.03 -1.64 30.84
CA VAL A 472 22.33 -2.16 31.28
C VAL A 472 23.02 -2.91 30.14
N VAL A 473 22.28 -3.71 29.37
CA VAL A 473 22.85 -4.52 28.27
C VAL A 473 23.32 -3.66 27.09
N MET A 474 22.63 -2.55 26.82
CA MET A 474 22.90 -1.61 25.72
C MET A 474 23.17 -0.19 26.23
N ALA A 475 23.88 -0.08 27.35
CA ALA A 475 24.09 1.21 28.03
C ALA A 475 24.81 2.22 27.15
N GLU A 476 25.85 1.77 26.43
CA GLU A 476 26.65 2.62 25.53
C GLU A 476 25.82 3.09 24.33
N GLU A 477 25.10 2.20 23.65
CA GLU A 477 24.24 2.57 22.52
C GLU A 477 23.12 3.50 22.95
N LEU A 478 22.51 3.26 24.12
CA LEU A 478 21.46 4.11 24.67
C LEU A 478 21.97 5.51 24.99
N ALA A 479 23.17 5.63 25.57
CA ALA A 479 23.79 6.91 25.85
C ALA A 479 24.07 7.69 24.56
N ALA A 480 24.62 7.02 23.54
CA ALA A 480 24.84 7.61 22.22
C ALA A 480 23.53 8.08 21.57
N LEU A 481 22.47 7.28 21.67
CA LEU A 481 21.15 7.59 21.14
C LEU A 481 20.54 8.83 21.82
N ARG A 482 20.62 8.90 23.15
CA ARG A 482 20.14 10.06 23.93
C ARG A 482 20.94 11.32 23.61
N GLN A 483 22.26 11.21 23.48
CA GLN A 483 23.12 12.33 23.09
C GLN A 483 22.80 12.84 21.68
N TRP A 484 22.48 11.93 20.74
CA TRP A 484 22.01 12.32 19.42
C TRP A 484 20.65 13.03 19.50
N ALA A 485 19.72 12.51 20.30
CA ALA A 485 18.37 13.04 20.42
C ALA A 485 18.33 14.45 21.05
N ASP A 486 19.27 14.74 21.95
CA ASP A 486 19.37 16.03 22.64
C ASP A 486 19.50 17.21 21.67
N GLY A 487 18.63 18.21 21.85
CA GLY A 487 18.51 19.37 20.96
C GLY A 487 18.00 19.10 19.54
N ARG A 488 17.74 17.84 19.15
CA ARG A 488 17.28 17.46 17.79
C ARG A 488 15.84 16.96 17.74
N THR A 489 15.31 16.50 18.86
CA THR A 489 14.00 15.83 18.95
C THR A 489 13.17 16.36 20.11
N VAL A 490 11.86 16.15 20.03
CA VAL A 490 10.92 16.38 21.13
C VAL A 490 10.74 15.07 21.91
N ARG A 491 10.74 15.12 23.24
CA ARG A 491 10.42 13.92 24.05
C ARG A 491 8.99 13.49 23.78
N ALA A 492 8.77 12.19 23.60
CA ALA A 492 7.44 11.65 23.32
C ALA A 492 6.51 11.73 24.53
N ASP A 493 7.07 11.61 25.74
CA ASP A 493 6.39 11.81 27.03
C ASP A 493 6.36 13.27 27.46
#